data_AF-A0A5C4TJP2-F1
#
_entry.id   AF-A0A5C4TJP2-F1
#
_cell.length_a   1.000
_cell.length_b   1.000
_cell.length_c   1.000
_cell.angle_alpha   90.00
_cell.angle_beta   90.00
_cell.angle_gamma   90.00
#
_symmetry.space_group_name_H-M   'P 1'
#
loop_
_entity.id
_entity.type
_entity.pdbx_description
1 polymer ?
#
loop_
_entity_poly.entity_id
_entity_poly.type
_entity_poly.pdbx_seq_one_letter_code
_entity_poly.pdbx_strand_id
1 'polypeptide(L)' 'MKKNWLKTTATFTMVGEAHLKGRKVNYANLVDNISDEQLAKFGAILSDLSGEAVQKIVVNNSSVIAE' A
#
# COMPACT_ATOMS: atom_id res chain seq x y z
N MET A 1 -6.18 12.28 19.24
CA MET A 1 -6.99 12.30 18.00
C MET A 1 -7.56 10.91 17.77
N LYS A 2 -8.87 10.81 17.45
CA LYS A 2 -9.50 9.55 17.04
C LYS A 2 -8.95 9.19 15.65
N LYS A 3 -8.27 8.06 15.52
CA LYS A 3 -7.86 7.55 14.20
C LYS A 3 -9.13 7.10 13.48
N ASN A 4 -9.58 7.87 12.50
CA ASN A 4 -10.66 7.44 11.62
C ASN A 4 -10.07 6.42 10.64
N TRP A 5 -10.48 5.17 10.81
CA TRP A 5 -10.15 4.10 9.89
C TRP A 5 -11.06 4.27 8.66
N LEU A 6 -10.61 5.03 7.67
CA LEU A 6 -11.31 5.17 6.40
C LEU A 6 -11.08 3.91 5.54
N LYS A 7 -11.90 3.74 4.51
CA LYS A 7 -11.73 2.71 3.46
C LYS A 7 -10.57 3.08 2.52
N THR A 8 -9.45 3.54 3.07
CA THR A 8 -8.23 3.80 2.31
C THR A 8 -7.59 2.47 1.98
N THR A 9 -7.20 2.30 0.72
CA THR A 9 -6.57 1.07 0.23
C THR A 9 -5.23 1.44 -0.39
N ALA A 10 -4.16 0.72 -0.07
CA ALA A 10 -2.88 0.85 -0.78
C ALA A 10 -2.57 -0.43 -1.55
N THR A 11 -2.16 -0.27 -2.81
CA THR A 11 -1.68 -1.34 -3.68
C THR A 11 -0.19 -1.18 -3.88
N PHE A 12 0.59 -2.19 -3.48
CA PHE A 12 2.01 -2.31 -3.72
C PHE A 12 2.25 -3.25 -4.90
N THR A 13 2.99 -2.79 -5.90
CA THR A 13 3.51 -3.66 -6.96
C THR A 13 4.89 -4.13 -6.53
N MET A 14 5.02 -5.42 -6.22
CA MET A 14 6.25 -6.10 -5.83
C MET A 14 6.84 -6.83 -7.03
N VAL A 15 8.16 -6.76 -7.24
CA VAL A 15 8.86 -7.46 -8.33
C VAL A 15 10.05 -8.22 -7.73
N GLY A 16 10.16 -9.51 -8.04
CA GLY A 16 11.29 -10.34 -7.63
C GLY A 16 11.47 -11.52 -8.58
N GLU A 17 12.39 -12.43 -8.27
CA GLU A 17 12.70 -13.59 -9.11
C GLU A 17 11.46 -14.46 -9.39
N ALA A 18 10.57 -14.61 -8.41
CA ALA A 18 9.31 -15.36 -8.57
C ALA A 18 8.23 -14.59 -9.34
N HIS A 19 8.33 -13.25 -9.43
CA HIS A 19 7.28 -12.36 -9.92
C HIS A 19 7.86 -11.28 -10.85
N LEU A 20 8.53 -11.70 -11.92
CA LEU A 20 9.18 -10.82 -12.91
C LEU A 20 8.22 -9.80 -13.55
N LYS A 21 6.93 -10.14 -13.69
CA LYS A 21 5.89 -9.25 -14.25
C LYS A 21 5.25 -8.32 -13.22
N GLY A 22 5.68 -8.40 -11.96
CA GLY A 22 5.12 -7.67 -10.83
C GLY A 22 3.85 -8.31 -10.27
N ARG A 23 3.83 -8.53 -8.96
CA ARG A 23 2.66 -8.95 -8.19
C ARG A 23 2.06 -7.74 -7.48
N LYS A 24 0.74 -7.56 -7.60
CA LYS A 24 -0.01 -6.54 -6.85
C LYS A 24 -0.45 -7.10 -5.50
N VAL A 25 -0.15 -6.37 -4.44
CA VAL A 25 -0.57 -6.68 -3.07
C VAL A 25 -1.40 -5.53 -2.55
N ASN A 26 -2.67 -5.81 -2.21
CA ASN A 26 -3.62 -4.80 -1.75
C ASN A 26 -3.78 -4.87 -0.24
N TYR A 27 -3.66 -3.73 0.43
CA TYR A 27 -3.92 -3.55 1.86
C TYR A 27 -5.10 -2.60 2.02
N ALA A 28 -6.21 -3.09 2.58
CA ALA A 28 -7.42 -2.32 2.84
C ALA A 28 -7.48 -1.82 4.29
N ASN A 29 -8.40 -0.88 4.54
CA ASN A 29 -8.67 -0.29 5.86
C ASN A 29 -7.44 0.40 6.47
N LEU A 30 -6.69 1.11 5.64
CA LEU A 30 -5.59 1.92 6.11
C LEU A 30 -6.10 3.19 6.82
N VAL A 31 -5.28 3.73 7.72
CA VAL A 31 -5.58 5.01 8.35
C VAL A 31 -5.62 6.13 7.31
N ASP A 32 -6.51 7.10 7.52
CA ASP A 32 -6.58 8.29 6.69
C ASP A 32 -5.31 9.14 6.81
N ASN A 33 -4.99 9.90 5.75
CA ASN A 33 -3.81 10.77 5.65
C ASN A 33 -2.46 10.08 5.93
N ILE A 34 -2.31 8.83 5.48
CA ILE A 34 -1.00 8.20 5.45
C ILE A 34 -0.05 9.01 4.57
N SER A 35 1.12 9.33 5.12
CA SER A 35 2.20 10.00 4.41
C SER A 35 2.98 9.06 3.49
N ASP A 36 3.61 9.63 2.47
CA ASP A 36 4.51 8.90 1.57
C ASP A 36 5.66 8.22 2.33
N GLU A 37 6.18 8.85 3.39
CA GLU A 37 7.24 8.28 4.23
C GLU A 37 6.76 7.00 4.95
N GLN A 38 5.52 6.98 5.44
CA GLN A 38 4.94 5.80 6.08
C GLN A 38 4.73 4.66 5.07
N LEU A 39 4.31 4.98 3.84
CA LEU A 39 4.17 4.00 2.76
C LEU A 39 5.53 3.44 2.33
N ALA A 40 6.55 4.29 2.24
CA ALA A 40 7.91 3.88 1.90
C ALA A 40 8.49 2.94 2.97
N LYS A 41 8.32 3.29 4.26
CA LYS A 41 8.74 2.44 5.39
C LYS A 41 8.01 1.09 5.37
N PHE A 42 6.71 1.08 5.13
CA PHE A 42 5.95 -0.16 5.04
C PHE A 42 6.38 -1.00 3.83
N GLY A 43 6.57 -0.37 2.66
CA GLY A 43 7.10 -1.02 1.47
C GLY A 43 8.48 -1.64 1.68
N ALA A 44 9.38 -0.96 2.39
CA ALA A 44 10.70 -1.49 2.72
C ALA A 44 10.61 -2.76 3.59
N ILE A 45 9.68 -2.78 4.56
CA ILE A 45 9.41 -3.99 5.37
C ILE A 45 8.89 -5.13 4.49
N LEU A 46 7.97 -4.85 3.56
CA LEU A 46 7.48 -5.87 2.63
C LEU A 46 8.61 -6.44 1.78
N SER A 47 9.49 -5.57 1.29
CA SER A 47 10.65 -5.99 0.50
C SER A 47 11.61 -6.88 1.28
N ASP A 48 11.91 -6.53 2.53
CA ASP A 48 12.80 -7.33 3.39
C ASP A 48 12.20 -8.72 3.70
N LEU A 49 10.88 -8.77 3.96
CA LEU A 49 10.19 -10.01 4.29
C LEU A 49 9.99 -10.94 3.08
N SER A 50 9.79 -10.40 1.88
CA SER A 50 9.52 -11.21 0.69
C SER A 50 10.74 -11.44 -0.19
N GLY A 51 11.82 -10.67 -0.03
CA GLY A 51 12.95 -10.63 -0.95
C GLY A 51 12.61 -9.97 -2.30
N GLU A 52 11.48 -9.28 -2.41
CA GLU A 52 11.02 -8.63 -3.64
C GLU A 52 11.12 -7.11 -3.54
N ALA A 53 11.45 -6.41 -4.63
CA ALA A 53 11.50 -4.95 -4.65
C ALA A 53 10.11 -4.32 -4.85
N VAL A 54 9.79 -3.29 -4.06
CA VAL A 54 8.63 -2.43 -4.35
C VAL A 54 8.91 -1.56 -5.57
N GLN A 55 8.10 -1.70 -6.62
CA GLN A 55 8.20 -0.89 -7.84
C GLN A 55 7.24 0.30 -7.84
N LYS A 56 6.03 0.13 -7.30
CA LYS A 56 4.97 1.15 -7.32
C LYS A 56 4.06 1.02 -6.12
N ILE A 57 3.60 2.15 -5.60
CA ILE A 57 2.59 2.25 -4.55
C ILE A 57 1.45 3.12 -5.08
N VAL A 58 0.20 2.67 -4.93
CA VAL A 58 -1.00 3.43 -5.30
C VAL A 58 -1.94 3.46 -4.11
N VAL A 59 -2.33 4.65 -3.67
CA VAL A 59 -3.32 4.82 -2.59
C VAL A 59 -4.65 5.24 -3.22
N ASN A 60 -5.68 4.46 -2.96
CA ASN A 60 -7.07 4.81 -3.30
C ASN A 60 -7.80 5.15 -2.01
N ASN A 61 -8.22 6.41 -1.88
CA ASN A 61 -9.07 6.84 -0.79
C ASN A 61 -10.54 6.65 -1.22
N SER A 62 -11.22 5.64 -0.69
CA SER A 62 -12.61 5.36 -1.06
C SER A 62 -13.56 6.28 -0.28
N SER A 63 -13.54 7.58 -0.60
CA SER A 63 -14.66 8.45 -0.29
C SER A 63 -15.65 8.33 -1.44
N VAL A 64 -16.48 7.28 -1.42
CA VAL A 64 -17.73 7.34 -2.18
C VAL A 64 -18.58 8.36 -1.43
N ILE A 65 -18.56 9.60 -1.91
CA ILE A 65 -19.61 10.55 -1.58
C ILE A 65 -20.86 9.93 -2.20
N ALA A 66 -21.75 9.41 -1.37
CA ALA A 66 -23.10 9.15 -1.82
C ALA A 66 -23.73 10.52 -2.09
N GLU A 67 -23.91 10.87 -3.36
CA GLU A 67 -24.94 11.83 -3.78
C GLU A 67 -26.32 11.17 -3.70
#